data_AF-A0A937VGS8-F1
#
_entry.id   AF-A0A937VGS8-F1
#
_cell.length_a   1.000
_cell.length_b   1.000
_cell.length_c   1.000
_cell.angle_alpha   90.00
_cell.angle_beta   90.00
_cell.angle_gamma   90.00
#
_symmetry.space_group_name_H-M   'P 1'
#
loop_
_entity.id
_entity.type
_entity.pdbx_description
1 polymer ?
#
loop_
_entity_poly.entity_id
_entity_poly.type
_entity_poly.pdbx_seq_one_letter_code
_entity_poly.pdbx_strand_id
1 'polypeptide(L)'
;MLARLWAPVAGLGRRGRFLLAVSPVGVAFLLVEWLLSTGKASFPGPLSIIGVIVCSLLGGVFPVLLLVASRRKGEFVPGVVYRFLGQPVLLVGVYLLFLAGIFLHGLVIWQEPVKRAIALLVGVLILGLTMVVIRRGAFARRVVVELREDLRAGGRSAFAIAAGGQPAPAEVRLGYPEGEQHYQAASGEVAAPAALRYAVCQLPVGPAKELKVWVHKVTPEGESEALPALVDARCGDKTTRLDLKLSGGQALLPITGEVCRLEITLRRET
;
A
#
# COMPACT_ATOMS: atom_id res chain seq x y z
N MET A 1 -19.98 -33.90 5.71
CA MET A 1 -19.80 -34.24 7.15
C MET A 1 -19.32 -33.02 7.96
N LEU A 2 -19.93 -31.83 7.77
CA LEU A 2 -19.56 -30.58 8.47
C LEU A 2 -20.77 -29.82 9.04
N ALA A 3 -22.00 -30.30 8.82
CA ALA A 3 -23.23 -29.61 9.23
C ALA A 3 -23.66 -29.87 10.69
N ARG A 4 -22.95 -30.72 11.45
CA ARG A 4 -23.38 -31.18 12.79
C ARG A 4 -22.79 -30.42 13.98
N LEU A 5 -21.88 -29.47 13.76
CA LEU A 5 -21.25 -28.70 14.85
C LEU A 5 -22.05 -27.46 15.29
N TRP A 6 -23.14 -27.11 14.60
CA TRP A 6 -23.96 -25.92 14.88
C TRP A 6 -25.33 -26.24 15.52
N ALA A 7 -25.61 -27.51 15.83
CA ALA A 7 -26.89 -27.93 16.39
C ALA A 7 -27.22 -27.42 17.82
N PRO A 8 -26.27 -27.16 18.75
CA PRO A 8 -26.67 -26.81 20.12
C PRO A 8 -27.06 -25.33 20.30
N VAL A 9 -26.86 -24.45 19.30
CA VAL A 9 -27.03 -22.99 19.48
C VAL A 9 -28.46 -22.51 19.18
N ALA A 10 -29.29 -23.33 18.53
CA ALA A 10 -30.63 -22.95 18.09
C ALA A 10 -31.68 -22.91 19.23
N GLY A 11 -31.44 -23.61 20.34
CA GLY A 11 -32.37 -23.68 21.48
C GLY A 11 -32.07 -22.72 22.64
N LEU A 12 -30.95 -21.99 22.62
CA LEU A 12 -30.58 -21.10 23.72
C LEU A 12 -31.16 -19.69 23.53
N GLY A 13 -31.91 -19.24 24.55
CA GLY A 13 -32.33 -17.84 24.68
C GLY A 13 -31.14 -16.87 24.64
N ARG A 14 -31.41 -15.57 24.44
CA ARG A 14 -30.38 -14.53 24.23
C ARG A 14 -29.25 -14.55 25.27
N ARG A 15 -29.56 -14.86 26.53
CA ARG A 15 -28.59 -15.00 27.63
C ARG A 15 -27.70 -16.24 27.49
N GLY A 16 -28.24 -17.37 27.04
CA GLY A 16 -27.48 -18.60 26.84
C GLY A 16 -26.48 -18.50 25.70
N ARG A 17 -26.86 -17.85 24.59
CA ARG A 17 -25.94 -17.54 23.48
C ARG A 17 -24.83 -16.59 23.89
N PHE A 18 -25.15 -15.58 24.70
CA PHE A 18 -24.14 -14.67 25.25
C PHE A 18 -23.15 -15.39 26.17
N LEU A 19 -23.64 -16.25 27.08
CA LEU A 19 -22.78 -17.03 27.98
C LEU A 19 -21.88 -18.02 27.21
N LEU A 20 -22.40 -18.65 26.16
CA LEU A 20 -21.60 -19.50 25.26
C LEU A 20 -20.54 -18.70 24.48
N ALA A 21 -20.86 -17.49 24.05
CA ALA A 21 -19.90 -16.63 23.34
C ALA A 21 -18.80 -16.09 24.27
N VAL A 22 -19.11 -15.86 25.55
CA VAL A 22 -18.16 -15.33 26.55
C VAL A 22 -17.40 -16.46 27.26
N SER A 23 -17.88 -17.71 27.22
CA SER A 23 -17.25 -18.85 27.90
C SER A 23 -15.77 -19.07 27.53
N PRO A 24 -15.31 -18.89 26.28
CA PRO A 24 -13.88 -19.07 25.97
C PRO A 24 -13.00 -18.04 26.68
N VAL A 25 -13.50 -16.81 26.85
CA VAL A 25 -12.80 -15.74 27.57
C VAL A 25 -12.75 -16.06 29.07
N GLY A 26 -13.87 -16.50 29.65
CA GLY A 26 -13.93 -16.92 31.06
C GLY A 26 -13.05 -18.12 31.35
N VAL A 27 -13.03 -19.13 30.47
CA VAL A 27 -12.18 -20.32 30.57
C VAL A 27 -10.70 -19.92 30.46
N ALA A 28 -10.34 -19.06 29.51
CA ALA A 28 -8.97 -18.57 29.37
C ALA A 28 -8.51 -17.82 30.62
N PHE A 29 -9.37 -16.97 31.20
CA PHE A 29 -9.09 -16.26 32.45
C PHE A 29 -8.85 -17.23 33.62
N LEU A 30 -9.75 -18.19 33.86
CA LEU A 30 -9.62 -19.17 34.94
C LEU A 30 -8.39 -20.07 34.78
N LEU A 31 -8.06 -20.44 33.54
CA LEU A 31 -6.88 -21.22 33.23
C LEU A 31 -5.59 -20.44 33.56
N VAL A 32 -5.54 -19.16 33.19
CA VAL A 32 -4.41 -18.27 33.51
C VAL A 32 -4.27 -18.11 35.03
N GLU A 33 -5.37 -17.87 35.75
CA GLU A 33 -5.37 -17.73 37.21
C GLU A 33 -4.89 -19.01 37.92
N TRP A 34 -5.34 -20.18 37.44
CA TRP A 34 -4.88 -21.48 37.94
C TRP A 34 -3.37 -21.71 37.71
N LEU A 35 -2.88 -21.35 36.52
CA LEU A 35 -1.46 -21.47 36.17
C LEU A 35 -0.57 -20.51 36.98
N LEU A 36 -1.08 -19.31 37.28
CA LEU A 36 -0.42 -18.33 38.15
C LEU A 36 -0.36 -18.81 39.60
N SER A 37 -1.48 -19.25 40.15
CA SER A 37 -1.57 -19.70 41.55
C SER A 37 -0.76 -20.95 41.83
N THR A 38 -0.57 -21.82 40.83
CA THR A 38 0.29 -23.02 40.94
C THR A 38 1.78 -22.73 40.70
N GLY A 39 2.15 -21.48 40.41
CA GLY A 39 3.53 -21.08 40.09
C GLY A 39 4.07 -21.69 38.79
N LYS A 40 3.20 -22.32 37.98
CA LYS A 40 3.56 -23.05 36.76
C LYS A 40 3.61 -22.15 35.52
N ALA A 41 3.05 -20.95 35.60
CA ALA A 41 3.22 -19.92 34.59
C ALA A 41 3.42 -18.55 35.23
N SER A 42 4.14 -17.68 34.54
CA SER A 42 4.13 -16.24 34.83
C SER A 42 3.27 -15.56 33.77
N PHE A 43 2.25 -14.81 34.19
CA PHE A 43 1.45 -13.94 33.32
C PHE A 43 2.31 -12.96 32.49
N PRO A 44 3.41 -12.39 33.04
CA PRO A 44 4.35 -11.60 32.25
C PRO A 44 5.08 -12.38 31.15
N GLY A 45 5.16 -13.72 31.24
CA GLY A 45 5.94 -14.54 30.31
C GLY A 45 5.43 -14.46 28.86
N PRO A 46 4.19 -14.90 28.57
CA PRO A 46 3.59 -14.77 27.24
C PRO A 46 3.44 -13.32 26.80
N LEU A 47 3.08 -12.41 27.72
CA LEU A 47 2.97 -10.97 27.43
C LEU A 47 4.32 -10.35 27.06
N SER A 48 5.42 -10.80 27.65
CA SER A 48 6.77 -10.39 27.29
C SER A 48 7.13 -10.88 25.89
N ILE A 49 6.80 -12.14 25.55
CA ILE A 49 7.06 -12.68 24.20
C ILE A 49 6.26 -11.89 23.15
N ILE A 50 4.95 -11.80 23.35
CA ILE A 50 4.04 -11.11 22.44
C ILE A 50 4.44 -9.64 22.35
N GLY A 51 4.68 -8.98 23.48
CA GLY A 51 5.08 -7.58 23.52
C GLY A 51 6.37 -7.33 22.76
N VAL A 52 7.45 -8.06 23.04
CA VAL A 52 8.75 -7.85 22.36
C VAL A 52 8.62 -8.08 20.85
N ILE A 53 7.98 -9.17 20.43
CA ILE A 53 7.90 -9.52 19.02
C ILE A 53 6.92 -8.58 18.29
N VAL A 54 5.68 -8.50 18.77
CA VAL A 54 4.61 -7.76 18.11
C VAL A 54 4.89 -6.26 18.13
N CYS A 55 5.34 -5.69 19.25
CA CYS A 55 5.66 -4.26 19.30
C CYS A 55 6.85 -3.92 18.41
N SER A 56 7.86 -4.81 18.29
CA SER A 56 8.99 -4.54 17.39
C SER A 56 8.59 -4.59 15.92
N LEU A 57 7.71 -5.52 15.57
CA LEU A 57 7.17 -5.65 14.22
C LEU A 57 6.27 -4.47 13.85
N LEU A 58 5.24 -4.21 14.67
CA LEU A 58 4.20 -3.23 14.38
C LEU A 58 4.62 -1.80 14.68
N GLY A 59 5.55 -1.59 15.63
CA GLY A 59 6.05 -0.27 16.00
C GLY A 59 7.31 0.16 15.23
N GLY A 60 8.06 -0.80 14.68
CA GLY A 60 9.37 -0.55 14.09
C GLY A 60 9.52 -1.01 12.66
N VAL A 61 9.63 -2.33 12.49
CA VAL A 61 10.01 -2.96 11.23
C VAL A 61 9.00 -2.63 10.13
N PHE A 62 7.72 -2.94 10.33
CA PHE A 62 6.70 -2.74 9.28
C PHE A 62 6.43 -1.27 8.97
N PRO A 63 6.25 -0.37 9.95
CA PRO A 63 6.09 1.06 9.66
C PRO A 63 7.24 1.63 8.84
N VAL A 64 8.50 1.26 9.14
CA VAL A 64 9.65 1.74 8.36
C VAL A 64 9.58 1.26 6.92
N LEU A 65 9.32 -0.03 6.69
CA LEU A 65 9.20 -0.58 5.34
C LEU A 65 8.03 0.04 4.57
N LEU A 66 6.87 0.19 5.21
CA LEU A 66 5.69 0.82 4.62
C LEU A 66 5.93 2.29 4.30
N LEU A 67 6.64 3.02 5.16
CA LEU A 67 7.00 4.40 4.92
C LEU A 67 7.95 4.53 3.72
N VAL A 68 8.96 3.66 3.61
CA VAL A 68 9.84 3.62 2.44
C VAL A 68 9.04 3.32 1.16
N ALA A 69 8.13 2.34 1.20
CA ALA A 69 7.27 2.02 0.07
C ALA A 69 6.38 3.21 -0.33
N SER A 70 5.71 3.84 0.64
CA SER A 70 4.85 5.01 0.44
C SER A 70 5.62 6.18 -0.19
N ARG A 71 6.83 6.48 0.28
CA ARG A 71 7.69 7.55 -0.27
C ARG A 71 8.23 7.25 -1.67
N ARG A 72 8.16 6.01 -2.14
CA ARG A 72 8.65 5.61 -3.47
C ARG A 72 7.54 5.29 -4.45
N LYS A 73 6.38 4.87 -3.95
CA LYS A 73 5.21 4.45 -4.74
C LYS A 73 3.97 5.32 -4.51
N GLY A 74 4.11 6.44 -3.81
CA GLY A 74 3.00 7.35 -3.50
C GLY A 74 2.26 7.78 -4.76
N GLU A 75 0.95 7.52 -4.77
CA GLU A 75 0.05 7.84 -5.88
C GLU A 75 -0.65 9.18 -5.67
N PHE A 76 -0.77 9.61 -4.42
CA PHE A 76 -1.31 10.90 -4.02
C PHE A 76 -0.19 11.86 -3.64
N VAL A 77 -0.34 13.14 -4.00
CA VAL A 77 0.52 14.22 -3.52
C VAL A 77 -0.08 14.78 -2.22
N PRO A 78 0.51 14.49 -1.05
CA PRO A 78 0.00 15.01 0.20
C PRO A 78 0.27 16.52 0.31
N GLY A 79 -0.65 17.26 0.93
CA GLY A 79 -0.47 18.70 1.17
C GLY A 79 0.68 19.03 2.13
N VAL A 80 1.08 18.09 3.00
CA VAL A 80 2.20 18.26 3.95
C VAL A 80 3.11 17.03 3.93
N VAL A 81 4.42 17.27 3.85
CA VAL A 81 5.45 16.22 3.84
C VAL A 81 6.50 16.50 4.92
N TYR A 82 6.50 15.69 5.98
CA TYR A 82 7.57 15.70 6.98
C TYR A 82 8.83 15.02 6.43
N ARG A 83 9.76 15.80 5.87
CA ARG A 83 11.01 15.30 5.25
C ARG A 83 11.91 14.54 6.23
N PHE A 84 11.88 14.91 7.51
CA PHE A 84 12.64 14.23 8.57
C PHE A 84 12.33 12.73 8.66
N LEU A 85 11.05 12.36 8.60
CA LEU A 85 10.61 10.95 8.66
C LEU A 85 11.09 10.12 7.46
N GLY A 86 11.47 10.77 6.35
CA GLY A 86 12.01 10.11 5.16
C GLY A 86 13.54 9.97 5.14
N GLN A 87 14.24 10.45 6.17
CA GLN A 87 15.71 10.43 6.18
C GLN A 87 16.24 8.98 6.27
N PRO A 88 17.14 8.55 5.36
CA PRO A 88 17.64 7.17 5.34
C PRO A 88 18.29 6.74 6.66
N VAL A 89 19.05 7.63 7.31
CA VAL A 89 19.73 7.35 8.58
C VAL A 89 18.72 7.06 9.68
N LEU A 90 17.66 7.87 9.78
CA LEU A 90 16.58 7.66 10.76
C LEU A 90 15.88 6.32 10.51
N LEU A 91 15.51 6.05 9.26
CA LEU A 91 14.80 4.83 8.88
C LEU A 91 15.64 3.57 9.15
N VAL A 92 16.91 3.58 8.74
CA VAL A 92 17.85 2.48 9.02
C VAL A 92 18.07 2.34 10.52
N GLY A 93 18.25 3.45 11.25
CA GLY A 93 18.45 3.44 12.69
C GLY A 93 17.27 2.83 13.45
N VAL A 94 16.04 3.26 13.13
CA VAL A 94 14.81 2.70 13.73
C VAL A 94 14.67 1.22 13.38
N TYR A 95 14.85 0.84 12.11
CA TYR A 95 14.77 -0.55 11.69
C TYR A 95 15.77 -1.43 12.45
N LEU A 96 17.04 -1.01 12.50
CA LEU A 96 18.09 -1.75 13.18
C LEU A 96 17.86 -1.81 14.69
N LEU A 97 17.38 -0.75 15.33
CA LEU A 97 17.05 -0.74 16.75
C LEU A 97 16.02 -1.84 17.10
N PHE A 98 14.92 -1.88 16.35
CA PHE A 98 13.86 -2.87 16.61
C PHE A 98 14.30 -4.29 16.24
N LEU A 99 15.02 -4.46 15.14
CA LEU A 99 15.54 -5.77 14.75
C LEU A 99 16.60 -6.29 15.75
N ALA A 100 17.51 -5.42 16.19
CA ALA A 100 18.49 -5.74 17.22
C ALA A 100 17.81 -6.10 18.54
N GLY A 101 16.72 -5.42 18.90
CA GLY A 101 15.91 -5.78 20.07
C GLY A 101 15.42 -7.23 20.04
N ILE A 102 14.94 -7.70 18.88
CA ILE A 102 14.51 -9.10 18.70
C ILE A 102 15.69 -10.06 18.87
N PHE A 103 16.82 -9.78 18.21
CA PHE A 103 18.00 -10.64 18.31
C PHE A 103 18.62 -10.64 19.72
N LEU A 104 18.65 -9.50 20.40
CA LEU A 104 19.14 -9.41 21.77
C LEU A 104 18.29 -10.26 22.72
N HIS A 105 16.97 -10.31 22.51
CA HIS A 105 16.09 -11.22 23.27
C HIS A 105 16.35 -12.69 22.96
N GLY A 106 16.57 -13.04 21.70
CA GLY A 106 16.86 -14.43 21.30
C GLY A 106 18.26 -14.92 21.71
N LEU A 107 19.25 -14.03 21.74
CA LEU A 107 20.65 -14.37 21.97
C LEU A 107 21.08 -14.22 23.43
N VAL A 108 20.60 -13.19 24.13
CA VAL A 108 21.17 -12.76 25.43
C VAL A 108 20.13 -12.68 26.55
N ILE A 109 18.97 -12.05 26.33
CA ILE A 109 18.05 -11.70 27.43
C ILE A 109 17.24 -12.91 27.89
N TRP A 110 16.63 -13.65 26.97
CA TRP A 110 15.86 -14.83 27.35
C TRP A 110 16.78 -16.03 27.57
N GLN A 111 16.62 -16.70 28.70
CA GLN A 111 17.34 -17.94 29.02
C GLN A 111 16.57 -19.19 28.59
N GLU A 112 15.24 -19.09 28.49
CA GLU A 112 14.39 -20.21 28.11
C GLU A 112 14.58 -20.61 26.63
N PRO A 113 14.89 -21.88 26.33
CA PRO A 113 15.31 -22.31 25.00
C PRO A 113 14.22 -22.09 23.95
N VAL A 114 12.96 -22.33 24.30
CA VAL A 114 11.82 -22.14 23.39
C VAL A 114 11.64 -20.67 23.02
N LYS A 115 11.69 -19.76 24.00
CA LYS A 115 11.56 -18.31 23.76
C LYS A 115 12.68 -17.80 22.87
N ARG A 116 13.91 -18.26 23.13
CA ARG A 116 15.09 -17.93 22.30
C ARG A 116 14.92 -18.39 20.86
N ALA A 117 14.54 -19.66 20.66
CA ALA A 117 14.33 -20.22 19.33
C ALA A 117 13.27 -19.44 18.54
N ILE A 118 12.15 -19.07 19.19
CA ILE A 118 11.09 -18.25 18.57
C ILE A 118 11.61 -16.88 18.16
N ALA A 119 12.31 -16.15 19.05
CA ALA A 119 12.85 -14.83 18.72
C ALA A 119 13.85 -14.88 17.55
N LEU A 120 14.75 -15.88 17.55
CA LEU A 120 15.72 -16.06 16.48
C LEU A 120 15.06 -16.41 15.16
N LEU A 121 14.09 -17.33 15.16
CA LEU A 121 13.32 -17.70 13.98
C LEU A 121 12.60 -16.48 13.39
N VAL A 122 11.94 -15.69 14.24
CA VAL A 122 11.24 -14.47 13.83
C VAL A 122 12.23 -13.44 13.26
N GLY A 123 13.36 -13.20 13.93
CA GLY A 123 14.39 -12.27 13.45
C GLY A 123 14.94 -12.66 12.08
N VAL A 124 15.26 -13.95 11.87
CA VAL A 124 15.71 -14.47 10.58
C VAL A 124 14.62 -14.37 9.51
N LEU A 125 13.37 -14.68 9.86
CA LEU A 125 12.24 -14.57 8.94
C LEU A 125 11.99 -13.13 8.51
N ILE A 126 12.09 -12.16 9.42
CA ILE A 126 11.98 -10.72 9.11
C ILE A 126 13.09 -10.29 8.17
N LEU A 127 14.33 -10.68 8.43
CA LEU A 127 15.46 -10.39 7.55
C LEU A 127 15.26 -10.99 6.16
N GLY A 128 14.87 -12.26 6.09
CA GLY A 128 14.58 -12.96 4.85
C GLY A 128 13.46 -12.29 4.06
N LEU A 129 12.33 -11.99 4.71
CA LEU A 129 11.19 -11.29 4.10
C LEU A 129 11.61 -9.90 3.62
N THR A 130 12.32 -9.14 4.43
CA THR A 130 12.84 -7.81 4.07
C THR A 130 13.72 -7.90 2.82
N MET A 131 14.62 -8.88 2.77
CA MET A 131 15.49 -9.11 1.61
C MET A 131 14.69 -9.48 0.36
N VAL A 132 13.67 -10.33 0.48
CA VAL A 132 12.78 -10.69 -0.63
C VAL A 132 12.01 -9.46 -1.13
N VAL A 133 11.47 -8.63 -0.24
CA VAL A 133 10.75 -7.39 -0.57
C VAL A 133 11.67 -6.41 -1.32
N ILE A 134 12.91 -6.25 -0.88
CA ILE A 134 13.92 -5.42 -1.56
C ILE A 134 14.25 -5.99 -2.94
N ARG A 135 14.57 -7.29 -3.03
CA ARG A 135 14.95 -7.96 -4.28
C ARG A 135 13.83 -7.98 -5.32
N ARG A 136 12.58 -8.11 -4.89
CA ARG A 136 11.40 -8.05 -5.77
C ARG A 136 11.02 -6.63 -6.20
N GLY A 137 11.78 -5.61 -5.80
CA GLY A 137 11.54 -4.23 -6.22
C GLY A 137 10.31 -3.60 -5.58
N ALA A 138 9.87 -4.05 -4.40
CA ALA A 138 8.74 -3.43 -3.71
C ALA A 138 8.99 -1.93 -3.41
N PHE A 139 10.27 -1.55 -3.31
CA PHE A 139 10.74 -0.17 -3.15
C PHE A 139 11.25 0.47 -4.45
N ALA A 140 10.85 -0.04 -5.61
CA ALA A 140 11.07 0.63 -6.89
C ALA A 140 10.34 1.98 -6.88
N ARG A 141 10.99 3.02 -7.40
CA ARG A 141 10.38 4.35 -7.54
C ARG A 141 9.36 4.30 -8.68
N ARG A 142 8.18 4.85 -8.42
CA ARG A 142 7.06 4.87 -9.37
C ARG A 142 6.66 6.30 -9.72
N VAL A 143 6.39 6.51 -10.99
CA VAL A 143 5.63 7.67 -11.48
C VAL A 143 4.20 7.23 -11.71
N VAL A 144 3.25 8.04 -11.28
CA VAL A 144 1.81 7.83 -11.50
C VAL A 144 1.31 8.95 -12.38
N VAL A 145 0.66 8.58 -13.49
CA VAL A 145 -0.13 9.50 -14.31
C VAL A 145 -1.59 9.15 -14.09
N GLU A 146 -2.28 10.04 -13.40
CA GLU A 146 -3.71 9.95 -13.10
C GLU A 146 -4.48 10.89 -14.04
N LEU A 147 -5.51 10.35 -14.69
CA LEU A 147 -6.53 11.13 -15.38
C LEU A 147 -7.87 10.82 -14.72
N ARG A 148 -8.42 11.80 -14.02
CA ARG A 148 -9.62 11.66 -13.21
C ARG A 148 -10.74 12.54 -13.75
N GLU A 149 -11.89 11.91 -13.97
CA GLU A 149 -13.16 12.62 -14.18
C GLU A 149 -13.93 12.67 -12.86
N ASP A 150 -14.24 13.84 -12.31
CA ASP A 150 -14.93 13.94 -11.02
C ASP A 150 -16.39 14.40 -11.23
N LEU A 151 -17.34 13.49 -11.04
CA LEU A 151 -18.77 13.72 -11.29
C LEU A 151 -19.51 14.25 -10.05
N ARG A 152 -18.81 14.46 -8.92
CA ARG A 152 -19.42 15.03 -7.72
C ARG A 152 -19.81 16.49 -7.94
N ALA A 153 -20.80 16.97 -7.20
CA ALA A 153 -21.18 18.37 -7.23
C ALA A 153 -19.98 19.26 -6.82
N GLY A 154 -19.50 20.10 -7.74
CA GLY A 154 -18.30 20.93 -7.55
C GLY A 154 -16.98 20.17 -7.68
N GLY A 155 -17.01 18.89 -8.06
CA GLY A 155 -15.86 18.09 -8.44
C GLY A 155 -15.20 18.67 -9.68
N ARG A 156 -13.86 18.61 -9.73
CA ARG A 156 -13.08 19.03 -10.90
C ARG A 156 -12.35 17.85 -11.48
N SER A 157 -12.62 17.60 -12.75
CA SER A 157 -11.85 16.66 -13.55
C SER A 157 -10.45 17.21 -13.75
N ALA A 158 -9.44 16.36 -13.59
CA ALA A 158 -8.05 16.80 -13.56
C ALA A 158 -7.12 15.69 -14.04
N PHE A 159 -5.97 16.10 -14.54
CA PHE A 159 -4.82 15.23 -14.62
C PHE A 159 -3.86 15.51 -13.46
N ALA A 160 -3.16 14.49 -12.99
CA ALA A 160 -2.12 14.60 -11.98
C ALA A 160 -0.96 13.66 -12.30
N ILE A 161 0.26 14.13 -12.06
CA ILE A 161 1.51 13.42 -12.31
C ILE A 161 2.33 13.49 -11.03
N ALA A 162 2.53 12.33 -10.42
CA ALA A 162 3.23 12.19 -9.16
C ALA A 162 4.41 11.22 -9.27
N ALA A 163 5.59 11.62 -8.80
CA ALA A 163 6.76 10.74 -8.69
C ALA A 163 7.04 10.46 -7.22
N GLY A 164 6.78 9.24 -6.76
CA GLY A 164 6.94 8.86 -5.35
C GLY A 164 6.14 9.74 -4.37
N GLY A 165 4.93 10.15 -4.76
CA GLY A 165 4.08 11.04 -3.96
C GLY A 165 4.57 12.49 -3.90
N GLN A 166 5.40 12.93 -4.84
CA GLN A 166 5.75 14.35 -5.04
C GLN A 166 5.20 14.84 -6.38
N PRO A 167 4.80 16.12 -6.51
CA PRO A 167 4.41 16.67 -7.80
C PRO A 167 5.57 16.53 -8.79
N ALA A 168 5.30 16.01 -9.98
CA ALA A 168 6.29 15.86 -11.04
C ALA A 168 5.82 16.60 -12.30
N PRO A 169 6.23 17.87 -12.49
CA PRO A 169 5.86 18.64 -13.66
C PRO A 169 6.33 17.99 -14.95
N ALA A 170 5.43 17.91 -15.93
CA ALA A 170 5.69 17.36 -17.25
C ALA A 170 4.98 18.19 -18.31
N GLU A 171 5.39 18.03 -19.56
CA GLU A 171 4.64 18.56 -20.70
C GLU A 171 3.41 17.68 -20.90
N VAL A 172 2.22 18.27 -20.84
CA VAL A 172 0.94 17.59 -21.00
C VAL A 172 0.15 18.26 -22.11
N ARG A 173 -0.33 17.47 -23.07
CA ARG A 173 -1.18 17.92 -24.17
C ARG A 173 -2.52 17.21 -24.11
N LEU A 174 -3.59 17.98 -23.96
CA LEU A 174 -4.97 17.50 -23.93
C LEU A 174 -5.62 17.78 -25.28
N GLY A 175 -6.05 16.73 -25.98
CA GLY A 175 -6.66 16.83 -27.29
C GLY A 175 -8.18 16.82 -27.23
N TYR A 176 -8.80 17.85 -27.78
CA TYR A 176 -10.25 18.02 -27.90
C TYR A 176 -10.66 18.13 -29.38
N PRO A 177 -11.97 18.02 -29.71
CA PRO A 177 -12.46 18.28 -31.06
C PRO A 177 -12.11 19.67 -31.58
N GLU A 178 -12.08 20.67 -30.70
CA GLU A 178 -11.90 22.09 -31.04
C GLU A 178 -10.42 22.51 -31.09
N GLY A 179 -9.49 21.68 -30.61
CA GLY A 179 -8.07 21.99 -30.57
C GLY A 179 -7.31 21.25 -29.46
N GLU A 180 -6.03 21.59 -29.30
CA GLU A 180 -5.17 21.07 -28.24
C GLU A 180 -4.95 22.12 -27.15
N GLN A 181 -4.95 21.70 -25.88
CA GLN A 181 -4.50 22.50 -24.74
C GLN A 181 -3.16 21.98 -24.24
N HIS A 182 -2.18 22.86 -24.08
CA HIS A 182 -0.82 22.52 -23.67
C HIS A 182 -0.55 23.03 -22.27
N TYR A 183 0.03 22.18 -21.42
CA TYR A 183 0.37 22.47 -20.03
C TYR A 183 1.80 22.07 -19.75
N GLN A 184 2.47 22.84 -18.89
CA GLN A 184 3.75 22.47 -18.28
C GLN A 184 3.55 22.43 -16.76
N ALA A 185 2.97 21.35 -16.25
CA ALA A 185 2.54 21.26 -14.85
C ALA A 185 2.52 19.82 -14.34
N ALA A 186 2.51 19.66 -13.02
CA ALA A 186 2.31 18.36 -12.38
C ALA A 186 0.82 17.99 -12.28
N SER A 187 -0.07 18.97 -12.38
CA SER A 187 -1.51 18.78 -12.35
C SER A 187 -2.21 19.93 -13.07
N GLY A 188 -3.37 19.67 -13.64
CA GLY A 188 -4.19 20.68 -14.29
C GLY A 188 -5.63 20.23 -14.44
N GLU A 189 -6.52 21.21 -14.60
CA GLU A 189 -7.96 20.97 -14.77
C GLU A 189 -8.26 20.50 -16.20
N VAL A 190 -9.17 19.53 -16.32
CA VAL A 190 -9.72 19.02 -17.57
C VAL A 190 -11.11 19.62 -17.71
N ALA A 191 -11.22 20.76 -18.40
CA ALA A 191 -12.43 21.57 -18.42
C ALA A 191 -13.65 20.87 -19.06
N ALA A 192 -13.43 20.10 -20.13
CA ALA A 192 -14.48 19.37 -20.84
C ALA A 192 -14.13 17.87 -20.90
N PRO A 193 -14.25 17.11 -19.78
CA PRO A 193 -13.85 15.71 -19.73
C PRO A 193 -14.66 14.87 -20.74
N ALA A 194 -15.94 15.22 -20.94
CA ALA A 194 -16.82 14.69 -21.96
C ALA A 194 -16.52 15.15 -23.41
N ALA A 195 -15.48 15.94 -23.66
CA ALA A 195 -14.96 16.22 -25.00
C ALA A 195 -13.52 15.73 -25.20
N LEU A 196 -12.82 15.34 -24.13
CA LEU A 196 -11.43 14.89 -24.22
C LEU A 196 -11.31 13.60 -25.07
N ARG A 197 -10.44 13.63 -26.09
CA ARG A 197 -10.16 12.49 -26.99
C ARG A 197 -8.90 11.76 -26.56
N TYR A 198 -7.85 12.50 -26.24
CA TYR A 198 -6.59 11.93 -25.80
C TYR A 198 -5.84 12.88 -24.85
N ALA A 199 -4.91 12.31 -24.09
CA ALA A 199 -3.93 13.03 -23.28
C ALA A 199 -2.53 12.49 -23.57
N VAL A 200 -1.60 13.37 -23.94
CA VAL A 200 -0.18 13.02 -24.14
C VAL A 200 0.63 13.63 -23.00
N CYS A 201 1.41 12.82 -22.30
CA CYS A 201 2.31 13.26 -21.24
C CYS A 201 3.75 12.93 -21.64
N GLN A 202 4.66 13.92 -21.63
CA GLN A 202 6.10 13.71 -21.77
C GLN A 202 6.75 13.72 -20.40
N LEU A 203 7.04 12.53 -19.88
CA LEU A 203 7.65 12.37 -18.57
C LEU A 203 9.17 12.64 -18.68
N PRO A 204 9.73 13.51 -17.82
CA PRO A 204 11.15 13.80 -17.83
C PRO A 204 11.97 12.59 -17.37
N VAL A 205 13.26 12.59 -17.74
CA VAL A 205 14.25 11.61 -17.26
C VAL A 205 14.25 11.60 -15.74
N GLY A 206 14.24 10.42 -15.14
CA GLY A 206 14.15 10.30 -13.70
C GLY A 206 14.52 8.92 -13.16
N PRO A 207 14.67 8.80 -11.82
CA PRO A 207 15.09 7.56 -11.17
C PRO A 207 13.94 6.53 -11.05
N ALA A 208 12.81 6.76 -11.72
CA ALA A 208 11.65 5.90 -11.68
C ALA A 208 11.88 4.64 -12.51
N LYS A 209 11.41 3.50 -11.98
CA LYS A 209 11.50 2.19 -12.62
C LYS A 209 10.13 1.61 -12.97
N GLU A 210 9.07 2.23 -12.46
CA GLU A 210 7.68 1.86 -12.70
C GLU A 210 6.90 3.10 -13.15
N LEU A 211 6.04 2.94 -14.14
CA LEU A 211 5.01 3.88 -14.55
C LEU A 211 3.64 3.25 -14.29
N LYS A 212 2.85 3.86 -13.42
CA LYS A 212 1.43 3.55 -13.26
C LYS A 212 0.62 4.56 -14.05
N VAL A 213 -0.30 4.06 -14.86
CA VAL A 213 -1.31 4.87 -15.53
C VAL A 213 -2.64 4.52 -14.90
N TRP A 214 -3.41 5.52 -14.50
CA TRP A 214 -4.70 5.33 -13.86
C TRP A 214 -5.72 6.30 -14.45
N VAL A 215 -6.76 5.76 -15.06
CA VAL A 215 -7.82 6.51 -15.71
C VAL A 215 -9.15 6.04 -15.14
N HIS A 216 -9.86 6.96 -14.50
CA HIS A 216 -11.05 6.65 -13.73
C HIS A 216 -11.99 7.84 -13.62
N LYS A 217 -13.25 7.56 -13.32
CA LYS A 217 -14.24 8.55 -12.92
C LYS A 217 -14.60 8.37 -11.45
N VAL A 218 -14.89 9.46 -10.78
CA VAL A 218 -15.43 9.47 -9.42
C VAL A 218 -16.93 9.73 -9.54
N THR A 219 -17.75 8.79 -9.08
CA THR A 219 -19.21 8.90 -9.12
C THR A 219 -19.71 10.00 -8.18
N PRO A 220 -20.97 10.45 -8.29
CA PRO A 220 -21.56 11.39 -7.34
C PRO A 220 -21.50 10.92 -5.88
N GLU A 221 -21.54 9.60 -5.66
CA GLU A 221 -21.42 8.95 -4.35
C GLU A 221 -19.97 8.91 -3.83
N GLY A 222 -19.00 9.27 -4.68
CA GLY A 222 -17.57 9.28 -4.37
C GLY A 222 -16.85 7.96 -4.65
N GLU A 223 -17.49 7.03 -5.37
CA GLU A 223 -16.86 5.77 -5.77
C GLU A 223 -15.96 5.98 -6.98
N SER A 224 -14.85 5.24 -7.05
CA SER A 224 -13.92 5.30 -8.18
C SER A 224 -14.21 4.18 -9.17
N GLU A 225 -14.71 4.51 -10.35
CA GLU A 225 -14.99 3.57 -11.43
C GLU A 225 -13.95 3.68 -12.55
N ALA A 226 -13.51 2.54 -13.07
CA ALA A 226 -12.58 2.48 -14.18
C ALA A 226 -13.14 3.16 -15.45
N LEU A 227 -12.31 3.94 -16.13
CA LEU A 227 -12.63 4.47 -17.45
C LEU A 227 -11.87 3.69 -18.55
N PRO A 228 -12.57 3.23 -19.60
CA PRO A 228 -11.93 2.54 -20.72
C PRO A 228 -11.05 3.52 -21.52
N ALA A 229 -9.75 3.18 -21.62
CA ALA A 229 -8.79 3.93 -22.41
C ALA A 229 -7.72 3.01 -22.99
N LEU A 230 -7.19 3.38 -24.15
CA LEU A 230 -5.97 2.80 -24.69
C LEU A 230 -4.77 3.61 -24.21
N VAL A 231 -3.71 2.91 -23.85
CA VAL A 231 -2.45 3.51 -23.41
C VAL A 231 -1.35 3.05 -24.36
N ASP A 232 -0.71 4.01 -25.00
CA ASP A 232 0.47 3.84 -25.83
C ASP A 232 1.66 4.52 -25.13
N ALA A 233 2.55 3.72 -24.54
CA ALA A 233 3.72 4.18 -23.81
C ALA A 233 5.00 3.92 -24.62
N ARG A 234 5.75 4.97 -24.93
CA ARG A 234 7.06 4.92 -25.61
C ARG A 234 8.14 5.41 -24.65
N CYS A 235 8.95 4.50 -24.16
CA CYS A 235 10.02 4.75 -23.19
C CYS A 235 11.34 4.25 -23.77
N GLY A 236 12.22 5.18 -24.15
CA GLY A 236 13.39 4.84 -24.96
C GLY A 236 12.98 4.10 -26.24
N ASP A 237 13.60 2.96 -26.51
CA ASP A 237 13.31 2.11 -27.67
C ASP A 237 12.10 1.19 -27.49
N LYS A 238 11.50 1.15 -26.29
CA LYS A 238 10.37 0.27 -25.99
C LYS A 238 9.04 0.99 -26.19
N THR A 239 8.22 0.42 -27.07
CA THR A 239 6.81 0.82 -27.23
C THR A 239 5.92 -0.28 -26.66
N THR A 240 5.02 0.08 -25.74
CA THR A 240 4.04 -0.84 -25.14
C THR A 240 2.63 -0.27 -25.30
N ARG A 241 1.71 -1.10 -25.78
CA ARG A 241 0.29 -0.75 -25.92
C ARG A 241 -0.56 -1.59 -24.98
N LEU A 242 -1.48 -0.94 -24.28
CA LEU A 242 -2.35 -1.56 -23.28
C LEU A 242 -3.78 -1.05 -23.40
N ASP A 243 -4.74 -1.90 -23.06
CA ASP A 243 -6.15 -1.54 -22.97
C ASP A 243 -6.57 -1.54 -21.50
N LEU A 244 -6.85 -0.36 -20.95
CA LEU A 244 -7.23 -0.21 -19.55
C LEU A 244 -8.59 -0.82 -19.24
N LYS A 245 -9.44 -1.07 -20.24
CA LYS A 245 -10.70 -1.80 -20.04
C LYS A 245 -10.45 -3.20 -19.49
N LEU A 246 -9.35 -3.84 -19.92
CA LEU A 246 -8.97 -5.18 -19.48
C LEU A 246 -8.29 -5.20 -18.09
N SER A 247 -7.90 -4.04 -17.57
CA SER A 247 -7.12 -3.91 -16.33
C SER A 247 -7.80 -3.03 -15.28
N GLY A 248 -9.11 -2.81 -15.39
CA GLY A 248 -9.89 -2.03 -14.42
C GLY A 248 -9.46 -0.57 -14.33
N GLY A 249 -9.12 0.06 -15.46
CA GLY A 249 -8.78 1.47 -15.53
C GLY A 249 -7.34 1.79 -15.13
N GLN A 250 -6.51 0.79 -14.82
CA GLN A 250 -5.13 1.01 -14.40
C GLN A 250 -4.15 0.05 -15.07
N ALA A 251 -2.93 0.50 -15.30
CA ALA A 251 -1.85 -0.36 -15.78
C ALA A 251 -0.52 0.01 -15.12
N LEU A 252 0.35 -0.99 -14.97
CA LEU A 252 1.70 -0.83 -14.44
C LEU A 252 2.72 -1.30 -15.49
N LEU A 253 3.64 -0.39 -15.83
CA LEU A 253 4.65 -0.59 -16.85
C LEU A 253 6.05 -0.46 -16.23
N PRO A 254 6.99 -1.37 -16.50
CA PRO A 254 8.39 -1.15 -16.18
C PRO A 254 8.98 -0.09 -17.13
N ILE A 255 9.76 0.86 -16.58
CA ILE A 255 10.42 1.92 -17.35
C ILE A 255 11.91 2.02 -16.99
N THR A 256 12.72 2.57 -17.89
CA THR A 256 14.19 2.63 -17.79
C THR A 256 14.72 3.96 -17.25
N GLY A 257 13.85 4.86 -16.79
CA GLY A 257 14.23 6.20 -16.31
C GLY A 257 14.60 7.18 -17.42
N GLU A 258 14.54 6.75 -18.68
CA GLU A 258 14.67 7.57 -19.88
C GLU A 258 13.40 8.42 -20.11
N VAL A 259 13.44 9.28 -21.12
CA VAL A 259 12.25 10.04 -21.55
C VAL A 259 11.15 9.05 -21.95
N CYS A 260 9.97 9.24 -21.36
CA CYS A 260 8.80 8.45 -21.68
C CYS A 260 7.71 9.36 -22.24
N ARG A 261 7.23 9.06 -23.45
CA ARG A 261 6.01 9.65 -24.01
C ARG A 261 4.86 8.69 -23.78
N LEU A 262 3.87 9.13 -23.03
CA LEU A 262 2.64 8.40 -22.75
C LEU A 262 1.49 9.04 -23.51
N GLU A 263 0.74 8.27 -24.28
CA GLU A 263 -0.50 8.69 -24.92
C GLU A 263 -1.66 7.86 -24.39
N ILE A 264 -2.68 8.54 -23.88
CA ILE A 264 -3.90 7.95 -23.34
C ILE A 264 -5.03 8.34 -24.29
N THR A 265 -5.62 7.40 -25.01
CA THR A 265 -6.77 7.62 -25.88
C THR A 265 -8.04 7.12 -25.18
N LEU A 266 -8.98 8.01 -24.91
CA LEU A 266 -10.24 7.64 -24.26
C LEU A 266 -11.14 6.90 -25.24
N ARG A 267 -11.68 5.76 -24.81
CA ARG A 267 -12.69 5.01 -25.57
C ARG A 267 -14.02 5.23 -24.88
N ARG A 268 -14.89 6.04 -25.46
CA ARG A 268 -16.24 6.18 -24.91
C ARG A 268 -17.13 5.08 -25.46
N GLU A 269 -17.84 4.42 -24.56
CA GLU A 269 -18.99 3.61 -24.94
C GLU A 269 -20.09 4.61 -25.33
N THR A 270 -20.43 4.60 -26.61
CA THR A 270 -21.61 5.29 -27.17
C THR A 270 -22.88 4.62 -26.70
#